data_AF-A0A944NVV3-F1
#
_entry.id   AF-A0A944NVV3-F1
#
_cell.length_a   1.000
_cell.length_b   1.000
_cell.length_c   1.000
_cell.angle_alpha   90.00
_cell.angle_beta   90.00
_cell.angle_gamma   90.00
#
_symmetry.space_group_name_H-M   'P 1'
#
loop_
_entity.id
_entity.type
_entity.pdbx_description
1 polymer ?
#
loop_
_entity_poly.entity_id
_entity_poly.type
_entity_poly.pdbx_seq_one_letter_code
_entity_poly.pdbx_strand_id
1 'polypeptide(L)' 'MTAIIDIHAREILDSRGNPTVEVDVTLESGAFGRAAVPSGASTGAHEAVELRDADKGRYGGKGVQTACAAVD' A
#
# COMPACT_ATOMS: atom_id res chain seq x y z
N MET A 1 1.69 -7.41 -25.19
CA MET A 1 2.83 -6.55 -24.80
C MET A 1 2.87 -6.46 -23.28
N THR A 2 4.04 -6.35 -22.66
CA THR A 2 4.19 -6.37 -21.18
C THR A 2 4.47 -4.98 -20.58
N ALA A 3 4.33 -3.91 -21.36
CA ALA A 3 4.45 -2.55 -20.85
C ALA A 3 3.34 -2.28 -19.82
N ILE A 4 3.69 -1.67 -18.68
CA ILE A 4 2.73 -1.20 -17.68
C ILE A 4 2.09 0.08 -18.22
N ILE A 5 0.76 0.17 -18.15
CA ILE A 5 0.00 1.31 -18.64
C ILE A 5 -0.82 2.03 -17.56
N ASP A 6 -1.04 1.36 -16.42
CA ASP A 6 -1.76 1.94 -15.29
C ASP A 6 -1.32 1.28 -13.98
N ILE A 7 -1.19 2.09 -12.94
CA ILE A 7 -0.89 1.68 -11.58
C ILE A 7 -1.84 2.45 -10.65
N HIS A 8 -2.61 1.73 -9.83
CA HIS A 8 -3.59 2.34 -8.95
C HIS A 8 -3.50 1.80 -7.54
N ALA A 9 -3.25 2.68 -6.57
CA ALA A 9 -3.17 2.34 -5.16
C ALA A 9 -4.43 2.72 -4.37
N ARG A 10 -4.75 1.92 -3.36
CA ARG A 10 -5.85 2.17 -2.43
C ARG A 10 -5.50 1.72 -1.00
N GLU A 11 -6.12 2.37 -0.02
CA GLU A 11 -6.05 1.98 1.38
C GLU A 11 -7.09 0.89 1.65
N ILE A 12 -6.65 -0.26 2.17
CA ILE A 12 -7.50 -1.37 2.63
C ILE A 12 -7.18 -1.72 4.09
N LEU A 13 -7.89 -2.68 4.68
CA LEU A 13 -7.59 -3.17 6.03
C LEU A 13 -6.89 -4.54 6.00
N ASP A 14 -5.85 -4.69 6.81
CA ASP A 14 -5.16 -5.96 7.03
C ASP A 14 -5.94 -6.90 7.98
N SER A 15 -5.40 -8.10 8.21
CA SER A 15 -6.01 -9.11 9.09
C SER A 15 -6.15 -8.71 10.56
N ARG A 16 -5.47 -7.64 10.98
CA ARG A 16 -5.53 -7.05 12.32
C ARG A 16 -6.38 -5.77 12.35
N GLY A 17 -7.00 -5.40 11.23
CA GLY A 17 -7.81 -4.19 11.10
C GLY A 17 -7.02 -2.89 11.01
N ASN A 18 -5.70 -2.94 10.75
CA ASN A 18 -4.92 -1.72 10.49
C ASN A 18 -4.95 -1.41 8.98
N PRO A 19 -4.91 -0.12 8.59
CA PRO A 19 -4.75 0.26 7.20
C PRO A 19 -3.50 -0.36 6.57
N THR A 20 -3.57 -0.75 5.30
CA THR A 20 -2.42 -1.15 4.47
C THR A 20 -2.67 -0.81 3.01
N VAL A 21 -1.62 -0.85 2.19
CA VAL A 21 -1.68 -0.49 0.77
C VAL A 21 -2.04 -1.73 -0.06
N GLU A 22 -3.00 -1.57 -0.96
CA GLU A 22 -3.24 -2.49 -2.08
C GLU A 22 -2.99 -1.75 -3.40
N VAL A 23 -2.30 -2.41 -4.34
CA VAL A 23 -1.98 -1.85 -5.65
C VAL A 23 -2.47 -2.76 -6.76
N ASP A 24 -3.13 -2.15 -7.73
CA ASP A 24 -3.51 -2.70 -9.02
C ASP A 24 -2.48 -2.28 -10.08
N VAL A 25 -2.06 -3.22 -10.94
CA VAL A 25 -1.20 -2.95 -12.09
C VAL A 25 -1.85 -3.53 -13.34
N THR A 26 -1.98 -2.70 -14.38
CA THR A 26 -2.53 -3.10 -15.68
C THR A 26 -1.46 -2.98 -16.76
N LEU A 27 -1.30 -4.02 -17.57
CA LEU A 27 -0.39 -4.04 -18.72
C LEU A 27 -1.13 -3.72 -20.01
N GLU A 28 -0.40 -3.30 -21.04
CA GLU A 28 -0.94 -3.02 -22.38
C GLU A 28 -1.61 -4.26 -23.02
N SER A 29 -1.22 -5.48 -22.63
CA SER A 29 -1.92 -6.71 -23.03
C SER A 29 -3.32 -6.86 -22.43
N GLY A 30 -3.71 -6.02 -21.47
CA GLY A 30 -4.89 -6.19 -20.62
C GLY A 30 -4.67 -7.15 -19.45
N ALA A 31 -3.45 -7.69 -19.26
CA ALA A 31 -3.13 -8.46 -18.06
C ALA A 31 -3.20 -7.57 -16.82
N PHE A 32 -3.76 -8.12 -15.74
CA PHE A 32 -4.05 -7.42 -14.49
C PHE A 32 -3.46 -8.17 -13.31
N GLY A 33 -2.85 -7.44 -12.38
CA GLY A 33 -2.35 -7.96 -11.11
C GLY A 33 -2.76 -7.06 -9.96
N ARG A 34 -3.12 -7.67 -8.82
CA ARG A 34 -3.44 -6.99 -7.57
C ARG A 34 -2.63 -7.58 -6.43
N ALA A 35 -2.05 -6.72 -5.60
CA ALA A 35 -1.32 -7.15 -4.42
C ALA A 35 -1.62 -6.25 -3.22
N ALA A 36 -1.89 -6.87 -2.08
CA ALA A 36 -1.98 -6.21 -0.78
C ALA A 36 -0.66 -6.42 0.00
N VAL A 37 -0.12 -5.34 0.56
CA VAL A 37 1.14 -5.37 1.31
C VAL A 37 0.87 -5.81 2.77
N PRO A 38 1.61 -6.78 3.33
CA PRO A 38 1.49 -7.13 4.75
C PRO A 38 2.08 -6.03 5.63
N SER A 39 1.49 -5.81 6.81
CA SER A 39 2.05 -4.92 7.83
C SER A 39 2.83 -5.74 8.87
N GLY A 40 4.11 -5.42 9.06
CA GLY A 40 4.95 -6.05 10.07
C GLY A 40 4.55 -5.65 11.50
N ALA A 41 4.83 -6.49 12.49
CA ALA A 41 4.91 -6.06 13.89
C ALA A 41 6.35 -5.70 14.30
N SER A 42 7.34 -6.16 13.53
CA SER A 42 8.76 -5.88 13.76
C SER A 42 9.04 -4.40 13.50
N THR A 43 10.01 -3.87 14.25
CA THR A 43 10.50 -2.49 14.15
C THR A 43 12.03 -2.48 14.11
N GLY A 44 12.61 -3.49 13.46
CA GLY A 44 14.06 -3.62 13.37
C GLY A 44 14.69 -2.38 12.75
N ALA A 45 15.73 -1.83 13.38
CA ALA A 45 16.36 -0.58 12.95
C ALA A 45 17.01 -0.64 11.55
N HIS A 46 17.15 -1.83 10.98
CA HIS A 46 17.72 -2.08 9.65
C HIS A 46 16.70 -2.65 8.65
N GLU A 47 15.41 -2.66 9.01
CA GLU A 47 14.33 -3.06 8.11
C GLU A 47 13.90 -1.89 7.22
N ALA A 48 13.35 -2.19 6.05
CA ALA A 48 12.67 -1.19 5.25
C ALA A 48 11.44 -0.67 6.02
N VAL A 49 11.30 0.66 6.09
CA VAL A 49 10.27 1.30 6.92
C VAL A 49 9.03 1.57 6.08
N GLU A 50 7.88 1.13 6.57
CA GLU A 50 6.58 1.46 5.98
C GLU A 50 6.20 2.93 6.25
N LEU A 51 5.58 3.57 5.26
CA LEU A 51 5.10 4.95 5.38
C LEU A 51 3.70 4.97 6.00
N ARG A 52 3.55 5.68 7.13
CA ARG A 52 2.29 5.88 7.85
C ARG A 52 1.96 7.37 7.93
N ASP A 53 0.66 7.70 7.92
CA ASP A 53 0.16 9.08 7.91
C ASP A 53 0.40 9.82 9.24
N ALA A 54 0.54 9.09 10.36
CA ALA A 54 0.69 9.64 11.71
C ALA A 54 -0.47 10.55 12.19
N ASP A 55 -1.55 10.70 11.41
CA ASP A 55 -2.77 11.39 11.80
C ASP A 55 -3.57 10.58 12.84
N LYS A 56 -3.49 10.99 14.10
CA LYS A 56 -4.19 10.32 15.22
C LYS A 56 -5.72 10.34 15.07
N GLY A 57 -6.29 11.23 14.26
CA GLY A 57 -7.72 11.27 13.96
C GLY A 57 -8.20 10.10 13.10
N ARG A 58 -7.29 9.42 12.39
CA ARG A 58 -7.60 8.28 11.50
C ARG A 58 -6.80 7.05 11.91
N TYR A 59 -7.51 5.98 12.28
CA TYR A 59 -6.90 4.69 12.65
C TYR A 59 -5.76 4.80 13.69
N GLY A 60 -5.83 5.80 14.59
CA GLY A 60 -4.81 6.05 15.61
C GLY A 60 -3.42 6.40 15.04
N GLY A 61 -3.34 7.03 13.86
CA GLY A 61 -2.08 7.39 13.20
C GLY A 61 -1.56 6.35 12.22
N LYS A 62 -2.28 5.25 12.03
CA LYS A 62 -1.84 4.12 11.20
C LYS A 62 -2.32 4.17 9.74
N GLY A 63 -3.00 5.25 9.35
CA GLY A 63 -3.39 5.49 7.95
C GLY A 63 -2.20 5.39 6.99
N VAL A 64 -2.47 5.08 5.73
CA VAL A 64 -1.49 4.92 4.65
C VAL A 64 -1.87 5.72 3.40
N GLN A 65 -2.70 6.75 3.51
CA GLN A 65 -3.09 7.57 2.36
C GLN A 65 -1.89 8.23 1.69
N THR A 66 -0.91 8.66 2.47
CA THR A 66 0.34 9.23 1.96
C THR A 66 1.14 8.19 1.17
N ALA A 67 1.16 6.93 1.64
CA ALA A 67 1.80 5.83 0.93
C ALA A 67 1.08 5.52 -0.39
N CYS A 68 -0.26 5.50 -0.40
CA CYS A 68 -1.04 5.33 -1.62
C CYS A 68 -0.79 6.45 -2.63
N ALA A 69 -0.71 7.70 -2.18
CA ALA A 69 -0.46 8.86 -3.04
C ALA A 69 0.95 8.88 -3.65
N ALA A 70 1.89 8.13 -3.09
CA ALA A 70 3.26 8.01 -3.58
C ALA A 70 3.44 6.92 -4.66
N VAL A 71 2.38 6.18 -4.99
CA VAL A 71 2.38 5.18 -6.07
C VAL A 71 2.06 5.89 -7.39
N ASP A 72 2.94 5.72 -8.39
CA ASP A 72 2.90 6.32 -9.74
C ASP A 72 3.29 5.26 -10.78
#